data_AF-A0A2N2JA57-F1
#
_entry.id   AF-A0A2N2JA57-F1
#
_cell.length_a   1.000
_cell.length_b   1.000
_cell.length_c   1.000
_cell.angle_alpha   90.00
_cell.angle_beta   90.00
_cell.angle_gamma   90.00
#
_symmetry.space_group_name_H-M   'P 1'
#
loop_
_entity.id
_entity.type
_entity.pdbx_description
1 polymer ?
#
loop_
_entity_poly.entity_id
_entity_poly.type
_entity_poly.pdbx_seq_one_letter_code
_entity_poly.pdbx_strand_id
1 'polypeptide(L)'
;MEMVDWRRFGLERAELSRDALEAKLGEAAAAVLDKLDGEGRRQPGATSPPLALPPDFGALLERTLTFEATEQADGWEVRVMTLLAYYLEIMPGLRVAQVCTADEPQATLFHAPLDWERLPRLGGAIRRFFALVTGAGVPAERALGAPDADAFLARHGTLASVYAGTYFSGVMPILYGFPADMAAYGAELGGGEDRHAVIDRWLAAPVVHELSHLSRRRRPLEPPYLDECVAGFLGVCALPALELPAPGERGGLFMAPWFAQVGRAIAAVVGLAPMIRAHAGVEPWAAVLPAGLGPTWAALGWDGYLASRGVHFLGDNFHPEPWLKALYLAAAGALPARPDRATLEAFPWSAIPCAAPTERDVEGLAAALHAACLEPELVASTWRVGCGPARAPVIVDLERCVVRVAGPKHPLEPVPLAVLCPPPLAAALRAAGHRRLRVAPLAPDAVEEAARAIAAGIIPASGPGWAVDVALHDDERGFSSYP
;
A
#
# COMPACT_ATOMS: atom_id res chain seq x y z
N MET A 1 -31.84 -20.33 6.28
CA MET A 1 -30.38 -20.15 6.30
C MET A 1 -29.82 -21.55 6.18
N GLU A 2 -29.48 -21.96 4.95
CA GLU A 2 -28.86 -23.29 4.75
C GLU A 2 -27.56 -23.32 5.55
N MET A 3 -27.38 -24.36 6.37
CA MET A 3 -26.10 -24.57 7.06
C MET A 3 -25.01 -24.61 6.00
N VAL A 4 -24.03 -23.74 6.14
CA VAL A 4 -22.86 -23.69 5.28
C VAL A 4 -22.20 -25.07 5.34
N ASP A 5 -22.17 -25.77 4.21
CA ASP A 5 -21.64 -27.13 4.13
C ASP A 5 -20.11 -27.09 4.19
N TRP A 6 -19.58 -27.21 5.40
CA TRP A 6 -18.15 -27.39 5.68
C TRP A 6 -17.52 -28.52 4.85
N ARG A 7 -18.30 -29.52 4.41
CA ARG A 7 -17.81 -30.61 3.55
C ARG A 7 -17.37 -30.11 2.19
N ARG A 8 -17.83 -28.94 1.73
CA ARG A 8 -17.37 -28.34 0.47
C ARG A 8 -15.86 -28.09 0.47
N PHE A 9 -15.27 -27.76 1.63
CA PHE A 9 -13.82 -27.59 1.74
C PHE A 9 -13.12 -28.88 2.15
N GLY A 10 -13.85 -29.89 2.63
CA GLY A 10 -13.26 -31.16 3.05
C GLY A 10 -12.20 -31.01 4.13
N LEU A 11 -12.30 -29.96 4.96
CA LEU A 11 -11.39 -29.69 6.06
C LEU A 11 -12.09 -30.00 7.38
N GLU A 12 -11.61 -31.01 8.11
CA GLU A 12 -11.92 -31.17 9.53
C GLU A 12 -11.10 -30.17 10.36
N ARG A 13 -11.55 -29.85 11.58
CA ARG A 13 -10.85 -28.91 12.50
C ARG A 13 -9.38 -29.29 12.75
N ALA A 14 -9.03 -30.56 12.57
CA ALA A 14 -7.67 -31.09 12.69
C ALA A 14 -6.79 -30.88 11.43
N GLU A 15 -7.33 -30.32 10.34
CA GLU A 15 -6.71 -30.25 9.01
C GLU A 15 -6.39 -28.83 8.55
N LEU A 16 -6.46 -27.81 9.41
CA LEU A 16 -6.03 -26.44 9.09
C LEU A 16 -4.49 -26.29 9.13
N SER A 17 -3.75 -27.26 8.63
CA SER A 17 -2.30 -27.20 8.54
C SER A 17 -1.87 -26.42 7.29
N ARG A 18 -0.65 -25.88 7.31
CA ARG A 18 -0.05 -25.26 6.12
C ARG A 18 -0.12 -26.14 4.87
N ASP A 19 0.18 -27.43 5.00
CA ASP A 19 0.16 -28.38 3.87
C ASP A 19 -1.24 -28.51 3.26
N ALA A 20 -2.29 -28.49 4.09
CA ALA A 20 -3.67 -28.51 3.62
C ALA A 20 -4.06 -27.19 2.93
N LEU A 21 -3.62 -26.03 3.45
CA LEU A 21 -3.83 -24.74 2.79
C LEU A 21 -3.13 -24.68 1.42
N GLU A 22 -1.90 -25.19 1.32
CA GLU A 22 -1.15 -25.27 0.06
C GLU A 22 -1.81 -26.26 -0.92
N ALA A 23 -2.33 -27.39 -0.45
CA ALA A 23 -3.10 -28.32 -1.29
C ALA A 23 -4.36 -27.65 -1.89
N LYS A 24 -5.07 -26.84 -1.09
CA LYS A 24 -6.25 -26.08 -1.56
C LYS A 24 -5.92 -25.04 -2.62
N LEU A 25 -4.77 -24.38 -2.51
CA LEU A 25 -4.28 -23.51 -3.60
C LEU A 25 -4.10 -24.31 -4.90
N GLY A 26 -3.53 -25.51 -4.82
CA GLY A 26 -3.37 -26.41 -5.97
C GLY A 26 -4.70 -26.82 -6.60
N GLU A 27 -5.70 -27.17 -5.78
CA GLU A 27 -7.06 -27.49 -6.24
C GLU A 27 -7.72 -26.31 -6.95
N ALA A 28 -7.65 -25.11 -6.37
CA ALA A 28 -8.21 -23.90 -6.98
C ALA A 28 -7.55 -23.59 -8.32
N ALA A 29 -6.22 -23.76 -8.42
CA ALA A 29 -5.50 -23.58 -9.68
C ALA A 29 -5.95 -24.58 -10.76
N ALA A 30 -6.02 -25.86 -10.39
CA ALA A 30 -6.44 -26.92 -11.29
C ALA A 30 -7.87 -26.67 -11.80
N ALA A 31 -8.80 -26.30 -10.91
CA ALA A 31 -10.17 -25.99 -11.29
C ALA A 31 -10.28 -24.83 -12.30
N VAL A 32 -9.46 -23.78 -12.15
CA VAL A 32 -9.42 -22.68 -13.14
C VAL A 32 -8.79 -23.13 -14.45
N LEU A 33 -7.71 -23.91 -14.42
CA LEU A 33 -7.10 -24.42 -15.64
C LEU A 33 -8.02 -25.37 -16.42
N ASP A 34 -8.68 -26.31 -15.73
CA ASP A 34 -9.64 -27.24 -16.32
C ASP A 34 -10.81 -26.49 -16.97
N LYS A 35 -11.26 -25.41 -16.31
CA LYS A 35 -12.28 -24.52 -16.87
C LYS A 35 -11.78 -23.82 -18.15
N LEU A 36 -10.57 -23.25 -18.13
CA LEU A 36 -9.98 -22.59 -19.30
C LEU A 36 -9.76 -23.59 -20.46
N ASP A 37 -9.36 -24.82 -20.17
CA ASP A 37 -9.20 -25.89 -21.15
C ASP A 37 -10.54 -26.31 -21.76
N GLY A 38 -11.55 -26.54 -20.91
CA GLY A 38 -12.90 -26.90 -21.35
C GLY A 38 -13.57 -25.82 -22.21
N GLU A 39 -13.23 -24.55 -21.97
CA GLU A 39 -13.69 -23.41 -22.75
C GLU A 39 -12.81 -23.10 -23.98
N GLY A 40 -11.67 -23.79 -24.16
CA GLY A 40 -10.72 -23.50 -25.23
C GLY A 40 -10.03 -22.14 -25.10
N ARG A 41 -9.97 -21.60 -23.88
CA ARG A 41 -9.46 -20.26 -23.53
C ARG A 41 -8.11 -20.29 -22.83
N ARG A 42 -7.46 -21.45 -22.68
CA ARG A 42 -6.11 -21.53 -22.09
C ARG A 42 -5.06 -21.06 -23.09
N GLN A 43 -4.16 -20.19 -22.65
CA GLN A 43 -3.00 -19.76 -23.43
C GLN A 43 -2.12 -20.97 -23.78
N PRO A 44 -1.70 -21.15 -25.05
CA PRO A 44 -0.89 -22.29 -25.45
C PRO A 44 0.39 -22.42 -24.61
N GLY A 45 0.57 -23.58 -23.98
CA GLY A 45 1.73 -23.87 -23.14
C GLY A 45 1.72 -23.20 -21.76
N ALA A 46 0.68 -22.42 -21.41
CA ALA A 46 0.57 -21.86 -20.07
C ALA A 46 0.38 -22.98 -19.05
N THR A 47 1.19 -23.00 -18.00
CA THR A 47 1.01 -23.84 -16.82
C THR A 47 0.54 -22.99 -15.65
N SER A 48 -0.04 -23.60 -14.62
CA SER A 48 -0.34 -22.85 -13.40
C SER A 48 0.98 -22.27 -12.87
N PRO A 49 1.02 -20.97 -12.49
CA PRO A 49 2.11 -20.48 -11.68
C PRO A 49 2.21 -21.34 -10.40
N PRO A 50 3.41 -21.52 -9.83
CA PRO A 50 3.54 -22.17 -8.53
C PRO A 50 2.86 -21.30 -7.49
N LEU A 51 1.68 -21.74 -7.05
CA LEU A 51 0.93 -21.07 -6.01
C LEU A 51 1.48 -21.48 -4.66
N ALA A 52 1.72 -20.49 -3.81
CA ALA A 52 2.19 -20.68 -2.45
C ALA A 52 1.87 -19.44 -1.62
N LEU A 53 1.39 -19.66 -0.40
CA LEU A 53 1.33 -18.60 0.59
C LEU A 53 2.76 -18.21 0.98
N PRO A 54 3.10 -16.91 1.05
CA PRO A 54 4.31 -16.50 1.74
C PRO A 54 4.32 -17.08 3.16
N PRO A 55 5.43 -17.64 3.67
CA PRO A 55 5.43 -18.44 4.90
C PRO A 55 4.75 -17.77 6.10
N ASP A 56 5.09 -16.51 6.38
CA ASP A 56 4.53 -15.76 7.51
C ASP A 56 3.06 -15.36 7.28
N PHE A 57 2.68 -15.11 6.03
CA PHE A 57 1.28 -14.87 5.67
C PHE A 57 0.44 -16.13 5.87
N GLY A 58 0.96 -17.30 5.48
CA GLY A 58 0.34 -18.60 5.74
C GLY A 58 0.16 -18.87 7.23
N ALA A 59 1.19 -18.59 8.03
CA ALA A 59 1.12 -18.73 9.50
C ALA A 59 0.08 -17.79 10.13
N LEU A 60 -0.05 -16.55 9.64
CA LEU A 60 -1.09 -15.63 10.07
C LEU A 60 -2.49 -16.15 9.74
N LEU A 61 -2.70 -16.63 8.50
CA LEU A 61 -3.98 -17.19 8.07
C LEU A 61 -4.35 -18.42 8.92
N GLU A 62 -3.42 -19.36 9.09
CA GLU A 62 -3.59 -20.55 9.94
C GLU A 62 -3.97 -20.17 11.38
N ARG A 63 -3.23 -19.25 12.00
CA ARG A 63 -3.51 -18.76 13.35
C ARG A 63 -4.90 -18.14 13.44
N THR A 64 -5.29 -17.36 12.43
CA THR A 64 -6.59 -16.69 12.38
C THR A 64 -7.74 -17.70 12.27
N LEU A 65 -7.62 -18.64 11.34
CA LEU A 65 -8.62 -19.71 11.13
C LEU A 65 -8.76 -20.57 12.39
N THR A 66 -7.64 -20.93 13.02
CA THR A 66 -7.61 -21.71 14.27
C THR A 66 -8.28 -20.95 15.41
N PHE A 67 -8.04 -19.65 15.52
CA PHE A 67 -8.64 -18.78 16.52
C PHE A 67 -10.16 -18.72 16.33
N GLU A 68 -10.65 -18.40 15.14
CA GLU A 68 -12.09 -18.33 14.85
C GLU A 68 -12.80 -19.67 15.12
N ALA A 69 -12.18 -20.79 14.70
CA ALA A 69 -12.71 -22.13 14.93
C ALA A 69 -12.72 -22.54 16.41
N THR A 70 -11.89 -21.91 17.24
CA THR A 70 -11.78 -22.21 18.67
C THR A 70 -12.64 -21.30 19.52
N GLU A 71 -12.72 -20.01 19.20
CA GLU A 71 -13.59 -19.06 19.89
C GLU A 71 -15.06 -19.43 19.69
N GLN A 72 -15.43 -19.86 18.47
CA GLN A 72 -16.81 -20.23 18.11
C GLN A 72 -17.86 -19.15 18.43
N ALA A 73 -17.46 -17.87 18.43
CA ALA A 73 -18.38 -16.76 18.57
C ALA A 73 -19.38 -16.73 17.40
N ASP A 74 -20.59 -16.24 17.63
CA ASP A 74 -21.67 -16.19 16.64
C ASP A 74 -21.19 -15.81 15.23
N GLY A 75 -21.49 -16.66 14.24
CA GLY A 75 -21.12 -16.47 12.84
C GLY A 75 -19.67 -16.82 12.48
N TRP A 76 -18.92 -17.48 13.37
CA TRP A 76 -17.54 -17.92 13.09
C TRP A 76 -17.46 -18.83 11.86
N GLU A 77 -18.47 -19.66 11.59
CA GLU A 77 -18.47 -20.55 10.43
C GLU A 77 -18.41 -19.72 9.14
N VAL A 78 -19.25 -18.69 9.05
CA VAL A 78 -19.28 -17.78 7.89
C VAL A 78 -17.95 -17.06 7.75
N ARG A 79 -17.33 -16.64 8.85
CA ARG A 79 -16.02 -15.95 8.83
C ARG A 79 -14.90 -16.85 8.34
N VAL A 80 -14.76 -18.04 8.91
CA VAL A 80 -13.76 -19.04 8.47
C VAL A 80 -13.92 -19.34 6.99
N MET A 81 -15.15 -19.59 6.56
CA MET A 81 -15.45 -19.91 5.16
C MET A 81 -15.18 -18.73 4.22
N THR A 82 -15.42 -17.51 4.67
CA THR A 82 -15.09 -16.30 3.92
C THR A 82 -13.57 -16.13 3.77
N LEU A 83 -12.79 -16.37 4.83
CA LEU A 83 -11.33 -16.33 4.78
C LEU A 83 -10.75 -17.39 3.84
N LEU A 84 -11.23 -18.64 3.95
CA LEU A 84 -10.81 -19.74 3.06
C LEU A 84 -11.15 -19.45 1.61
N ALA A 85 -12.39 -19.07 1.31
CA ALA A 85 -12.81 -18.72 -0.05
C ALA A 85 -11.98 -17.56 -0.60
N TYR A 86 -11.76 -16.51 0.19
CA TYR A 86 -11.02 -15.34 -0.26
C TYR A 86 -9.55 -15.65 -0.58
N TYR A 87 -8.82 -16.26 0.36
CA TYR A 87 -7.37 -16.47 0.22
C TYR A 87 -6.96 -17.74 -0.52
N LEU A 88 -7.82 -18.76 -0.59
CA LEU A 88 -7.49 -20.05 -1.20
C LEU A 88 -8.22 -20.33 -2.52
N GLU A 89 -9.36 -19.68 -2.79
CA GLU A 89 -10.12 -19.88 -4.03
C GLU A 89 -10.15 -18.63 -4.91
N ILE A 90 -10.67 -17.52 -4.40
CA ILE A 90 -10.99 -16.32 -5.20
C ILE A 90 -9.72 -15.62 -5.67
N MET A 91 -8.84 -15.20 -4.77
CA MET A 91 -7.60 -14.51 -5.15
C MET A 91 -6.67 -15.40 -6.00
N PRO A 92 -6.43 -16.67 -5.63
CA PRO A 92 -5.60 -17.55 -6.44
C PRO A 92 -6.24 -17.89 -7.80
N GLY A 93 -7.56 -18.08 -7.83
CA GLY A 93 -8.28 -18.33 -9.07
C GLY A 93 -8.22 -17.15 -10.03
N LEU A 94 -8.40 -15.91 -9.53
CA LEU A 94 -8.20 -14.69 -10.32
C LEU A 94 -6.76 -14.58 -10.82
N ARG A 95 -5.78 -14.92 -9.99
CA ARG A 95 -4.35 -14.92 -10.35
C ARG A 95 -4.04 -15.88 -11.48
N VAL A 96 -4.57 -17.11 -11.44
CA VAL A 96 -4.41 -18.11 -12.50
C VAL A 96 -5.11 -17.65 -13.78
N ALA A 97 -6.38 -17.22 -13.68
CA ALA A 97 -7.12 -16.73 -14.84
C ALA A 97 -6.41 -15.56 -15.54
N GLN A 98 -5.80 -14.66 -14.77
CA GLN A 98 -5.09 -13.49 -15.28
C GLN A 98 -3.87 -13.81 -16.16
N VAL A 99 -3.15 -14.93 -15.93
CA VAL A 99 -1.93 -15.28 -16.69
C VAL A 99 -1.98 -16.63 -17.41
N CYS A 100 -3.09 -17.34 -17.33
CA CYS A 100 -3.26 -18.60 -18.05
C CYS A 100 -4.31 -18.49 -19.15
N THR A 101 -5.06 -17.39 -19.24
CA THR A 101 -6.03 -17.18 -20.31
C THR A 101 -5.38 -16.71 -21.62
N ALA A 102 -5.94 -17.17 -22.74
CA ALA A 102 -5.69 -16.72 -24.11
C ALA A 102 -6.60 -15.54 -24.51
N ASP A 103 -7.53 -15.15 -23.64
CA ASP A 103 -8.42 -14.03 -23.93
C ASP A 103 -7.66 -12.70 -23.98
N GLU A 104 -8.13 -11.80 -24.83
CA GLU A 104 -7.68 -10.42 -24.84
C GLU A 104 -8.42 -9.58 -23.78
N PRO A 105 -7.74 -8.60 -23.15
CA PRO A 105 -6.37 -8.17 -23.45
C PRO A 105 -5.26 -8.90 -22.66
N GLN A 106 -5.62 -9.86 -21.80
CA GLN A 106 -4.67 -10.52 -20.91
C GLN A 106 -3.54 -11.21 -21.69
N ALA A 107 -3.88 -11.92 -22.77
CA ALA A 107 -2.91 -12.57 -23.64
C ALA A 107 -1.86 -11.57 -24.16
N THR A 108 -2.30 -10.42 -24.71
CA THR A 108 -1.40 -9.38 -25.18
C THR A 108 -0.60 -8.72 -24.05
N LEU A 109 -1.24 -8.34 -22.95
CA LEU A 109 -0.59 -7.57 -21.88
C LEU A 109 0.41 -8.40 -21.07
N PHE A 110 0.09 -9.66 -20.77
CA PHE A 110 0.89 -10.50 -19.87
C PHE A 110 1.92 -11.36 -20.59
N HIS A 111 1.68 -11.76 -21.84
CA HIS A 111 2.49 -12.76 -22.53
C HIS A 111 3.24 -12.27 -23.75
N ALA A 112 2.88 -11.11 -24.31
CA ALA A 112 3.66 -10.56 -25.40
C ALA A 112 5.04 -10.08 -24.91
N PRO A 113 6.09 -10.18 -25.74
CA PRO A 113 7.42 -9.68 -25.38
C PRO A 113 7.39 -8.18 -25.04
N LEU A 114 8.03 -7.79 -23.95
CA LEU A 114 8.20 -6.40 -23.57
C LEU A 114 9.34 -5.76 -24.36
N ASP A 115 9.09 -4.57 -24.88
CA ASP A 115 10.11 -3.65 -25.33
C ASP A 115 10.39 -2.63 -24.23
N TRP A 116 11.50 -2.82 -23.53
CA TRP A 116 11.87 -2.01 -22.37
C TRP A 116 12.19 -0.56 -22.71
N GLU A 117 12.54 -0.23 -23.96
CA GLU A 117 12.75 1.15 -24.39
C GLU A 117 11.43 1.93 -24.46
N ARG A 118 10.31 1.21 -24.62
CA ARG A 118 8.95 1.75 -24.68
C ARG A 118 8.24 1.75 -23.33
N LEU A 119 8.94 1.34 -22.27
CA LEU A 119 8.44 1.29 -20.89
C LEU A 119 9.30 2.17 -19.96
N PRO A 120 9.46 3.48 -20.25
CA PRO A 120 10.38 4.34 -19.51
C PRO A 120 10.02 4.49 -18.02
N ARG A 121 8.73 4.46 -17.65
CA ARG A 121 8.31 4.56 -16.24
C ARG A 121 8.67 3.29 -15.49
N LEU A 122 8.23 2.13 -15.99
CA LEU A 122 8.47 0.84 -15.35
C LEU A 122 9.95 0.46 -15.35
N GLY A 123 10.61 0.50 -16.51
CA GLY A 123 12.04 0.18 -16.63
C GLY A 123 12.92 1.14 -15.84
N GLY A 124 12.58 2.43 -15.81
CA GLY A 124 13.26 3.44 -14.99
C GLY A 124 13.06 3.20 -13.48
N ALA A 125 11.85 2.82 -13.07
CA ALA A 125 11.54 2.51 -11.68
C ALA A 125 12.27 1.26 -11.19
N ILE A 126 12.32 0.19 -11.99
CA ILE A 126 13.10 -1.02 -11.67
C ILE A 126 14.58 -0.65 -11.44
N ARG A 127 15.20 0.13 -12.35
CA ARG A 127 16.60 0.55 -12.17
C ARG A 127 16.82 1.38 -10.90
N ARG A 128 15.94 2.33 -10.59
CA ARG A 128 15.98 3.10 -9.34
C ARG A 128 15.82 2.19 -8.12
N PHE A 129 14.95 1.18 -8.21
CA PHE A 129 14.73 0.25 -7.12
C PHE A 129 15.95 -0.64 -6.85
N PHE A 130 16.61 -1.15 -7.89
CA PHE A 130 17.91 -1.82 -7.75
C PHE A 130 18.94 -0.90 -7.07
N ALA A 131 19.04 0.36 -7.51
CA ALA A 131 19.97 1.33 -6.91
C ALA A 131 19.68 1.58 -5.42
N LEU A 132 18.39 1.68 -5.02
CA LEU A 132 17.98 1.82 -3.62
C LEU A 132 18.40 0.60 -2.78
N VAL A 133 18.15 -0.61 -3.28
CA VAL A 133 18.49 -1.87 -2.60
C VAL A 133 20.00 -2.03 -2.46
N THR A 134 20.76 -1.84 -3.54
CA THR A 134 22.22 -1.95 -3.50
C THR A 134 22.86 -0.83 -2.69
N GLY A 135 22.33 0.39 -2.76
CA GLY A 135 22.78 1.53 -1.97
C GLY A 135 22.59 1.34 -0.46
N ALA A 136 21.60 0.53 -0.06
CA ALA A 136 21.41 0.09 1.31
C ALA A 136 22.34 -1.08 1.71
N GLY A 137 23.24 -1.54 0.83
CA GLY A 137 24.15 -2.65 1.09
C GLY A 137 23.47 -4.03 1.04
N VAL A 138 22.29 -4.14 0.43
CA VAL A 138 21.60 -5.42 0.24
C VAL A 138 22.03 -6.03 -1.11
N PRO A 139 22.47 -7.30 -1.16
CA PRO A 139 22.74 -7.98 -2.43
C PRO A 139 21.47 -8.07 -3.29
N ALA A 140 21.48 -7.45 -4.47
CA ALA A 140 20.30 -7.39 -5.33
C ALA A 140 19.79 -8.78 -5.75
N GLU A 141 20.68 -9.74 -5.99
CA GLU A 141 20.28 -11.11 -6.36
C GLU A 141 19.43 -11.78 -5.28
N ARG A 142 19.76 -11.53 -4.00
CA ARG A 142 18.99 -12.06 -2.87
C ARG A 142 17.62 -11.41 -2.76
N ALA A 143 17.54 -10.10 -2.98
CA ALA A 143 16.33 -9.31 -2.74
C ALA A 143 15.37 -9.29 -3.94
N LEU A 144 15.90 -9.31 -5.16
CA LEU A 144 15.17 -9.08 -6.42
C LEU A 144 15.34 -10.24 -7.42
N GLY A 145 16.19 -11.23 -7.13
CA GLY A 145 16.36 -12.41 -7.97
C GLY A 145 17.27 -12.23 -9.20
N ALA A 146 17.98 -11.10 -9.29
CA ALA A 146 18.97 -10.82 -10.33
C ALA A 146 20.14 -9.97 -9.77
N PRO A 147 21.37 -10.10 -10.30
CA PRO A 147 22.53 -9.39 -9.78
C PRO A 147 22.46 -7.86 -9.98
N ASP A 148 21.78 -7.41 -11.02
CA ASP A 148 21.55 -6.00 -11.35
C ASP A 148 20.25 -5.83 -12.16
N ALA A 149 19.89 -4.57 -12.43
CA ALA A 149 18.66 -4.24 -13.12
C ALA A 149 18.66 -4.70 -14.58
N ASP A 150 19.78 -4.61 -15.30
CA ASP A 150 19.83 -4.98 -16.71
C ASP A 150 19.70 -6.50 -16.88
N ALA A 151 20.33 -7.29 -15.99
CA ALA A 151 20.13 -8.72 -15.90
C ALA A 151 18.68 -9.09 -15.57
N PHE A 152 18.02 -8.32 -14.69
CA PHE A 152 16.59 -8.49 -14.40
C PHE A 152 15.74 -8.26 -15.66
N LEU A 153 15.90 -7.12 -16.32
CA LEU A 153 15.13 -6.76 -17.53
C LEU A 153 15.37 -7.78 -18.66
N ALA A 154 16.61 -8.23 -18.86
CA ALA A 154 16.95 -9.24 -19.86
C ALA A 154 16.34 -10.62 -19.56
N ARG A 155 16.24 -11.00 -18.28
CA ARG A 155 15.63 -12.27 -17.85
C ARG A 155 14.11 -12.24 -17.99
N HIS A 156 13.48 -11.10 -17.76
CA HIS A 156 12.03 -10.97 -17.68
C HIS A 156 11.45 -10.37 -18.97
N GLY A 157 11.29 -11.20 -20.00
CA GLY A 157 10.79 -10.76 -21.31
C GLY A 157 9.29 -10.47 -21.39
N THR A 158 8.49 -10.78 -20.36
CA THR A 158 7.03 -10.57 -20.35
C THR A 158 6.55 -10.02 -19.01
N LEU A 159 5.41 -9.33 -18.98
CA LEU A 159 4.83 -8.82 -17.72
C LEU A 159 4.49 -9.97 -16.75
N ALA A 160 3.96 -11.09 -17.24
CA ALA A 160 3.73 -12.27 -16.41
C ALA A 160 5.03 -12.77 -15.75
N SER A 161 6.14 -12.75 -16.48
CA SER A 161 7.44 -13.18 -15.94
C SER A 161 7.97 -12.23 -14.87
N VAL A 162 7.77 -10.91 -15.02
CA VAL A 162 8.13 -9.92 -13.99
C VAL A 162 7.31 -10.18 -12.73
N TYR A 163 5.99 -10.31 -12.88
CA TYR A 163 5.09 -10.49 -11.76
C TYR A 163 5.31 -11.81 -11.01
N ALA A 164 5.59 -12.91 -11.72
CA ALA A 164 5.76 -14.24 -11.12
C ALA A 164 6.82 -14.32 -9.99
N GLY A 165 7.79 -13.41 -9.96
CA GLY A 165 8.83 -13.34 -8.93
C GLY A 165 8.47 -12.54 -7.67
N THR A 166 7.38 -11.78 -7.67
CA THR A 166 7.01 -10.88 -6.56
C THR A 166 6.48 -11.62 -5.34
N TYR A 167 6.42 -10.95 -4.19
CA TYR A 167 6.06 -11.57 -2.90
C TYR A 167 4.68 -12.22 -2.92
N PHE A 168 3.64 -11.49 -3.35
CA PHE A 168 2.25 -11.96 -3.32
C PHE A 168 1.76 -12.67 -4.59
N SER A 169 2.55 -12.71 -5.67
CA SER A 169 2.09 -13.31 -6.93
C SER A 169 1.91 -14.83 -6.91
N GLY A 170 2.23 -15.49 -5.79
CA GLY A 170 1.91 -16.89 -5.53
C GLY A 170 0.47 -17.12 -5.05
N VAL A 171 -0.30 -16.07 -4.78
CA VAL A 171 -1.64 -16.19 -4.18
C VAL A 171 -2.61 -15.09 -4.63
N MET A 172 -2.13 -13.88 -4.95
CA MET A 172 -2.98 -12.75 -5.33
C MET A 172 -2.80 -12.39 -6.80
N PRO A 173 -3.82 -11.87 -7.52
CA PRO A 173 -3.66 -11.25 -8.83
C PRO A 173 -2.93 -9.90 -8.68
N ILE A 174 -2.34 -9.40 -9.77
CA ILE A 174 -1.74 -8.06 -9.71
C ILE A 174 -2.81 -7.00 -9.43
N LEU A 175 -2.49 -6.01 -8.59
CA LEU A 175 -3.34 -4.83 -8.39
C LEU A 175 -3.66 -4.17 -9.74
N TYR A 176 -4.89 -3.68 -9.86
CA TYR A 176 -5.44 -3.14 -11.12
C TYR A 176 -5.39 -4.11 -12.30
N GLY A 177 -5.42 -5.41 -12.02
CA GLY A 177 -5.60 -6.47 -13.00
C GLY A 177 -6.88 -7.28 -12.80
N PHE A 178 -7.90 -6.73 -12.14
CA PHE A 178 -9.21 -7.35 -12.01
C PHE A 178 -9.97 -7.33 -13.35
N PRO A 179 -11.05 -8.11 -13.49
CA PRO A 179 -11.79 -8.19 -14.75
C PRO A 179 -12.26 -6.84 -15.32
N ALA A 180 -12.68 -5.91 -14.46
CA ALA A 180 -13.08 -4.56 -14.89
C ALA A 180 -11.89 -3.77 -15.46
N ASP A 181 -10.72 -3.88 -14.83
CA ASP A 181 -9.49 -3.22 -15.28
C ASP A 181 -9.06 -3.77 -16.63
N MET A 182 -9.08 -5.10 -16.78
CA MET A 182 -8.76 -5.75 -18.06
C MET A 182 -9.75 -5.34 -19.15
N ALA A 183 -11.05 -5.25 -18.86
CA ALA A 183 -12.02 -4.76 -19.84
C ALA A 183 -11.70 -3.32 -20.29
N ALA A 184 -11.32 -2.43 -19.36
CA ALA A 184 -10.92 -1.06 -19.67
C ALA A 184 -9.67 -1.01 -20.55
N TYR A 185 -8.64 -1.81 -20.24
CA TYR A 185 -7.43 -1.88 -21.07
C TYR A 185 -7.70 -2.46 -22.46
N GLY A 186 -8.61 -3.44 -22.56
CA GLY A 186 -9.04 -4.00 -23.83
C GLY A 186 -9.71 -2.97 -24.73
N ALA A 187 -10.49 -2.05 -24.15
CA ALA A 187 -11.09 -0.95 -24.90
C ALA A 187 -10.03 0.04 -25.43
N GLU A 188 -9.00 0.37 -24.64
CA GLU A 188 -7.89 1.23 -25.09
C GLU A 188 -7.11 0.57 -26.24
N LEU A 189 -6.75 -0.71 -26.11
CA LEU A 189 -6.07 -1.47 -27.16
C LEU A 189 -6.92 -1.59 -28.43
N GLY A 190 -8.21 -1.84 -28.29
CA GLY A 190 -9.15 -1.88 -29.41
C GLY A 190 -9.33 -0.53 -30.12
N GLY A 191 -9.07 0.58 -29.40
CA GLY A 191 -8.98 1.93 -29.94
C GLY A 191 -7.67 2.24 -30.67
N GLY A 192 -6.73 1.30 -30.70
CA GLY A 192 -5.42 1.45 -31.36
C GLY A 192 -4.31 2.00 -30.46
N GLU A 193 -4.54 2.10 -29.15
CA GLU A 193 -3.48 2.48 -28.21
C GLU A 193 -2.38 1.41 -28.21
N ASP A 194 -1.13 1.84 -28.09
CA ASP A 194 -0.01 0.91 -28.00
C ASP A 194 0.00 0.14 -26.67
N ARG A 195 0.27 -1.18 -26.74
CA ARG A 195 0.30 -2.02 -25.53
C ARG A 195 1.33 -1.60 -24.50
N HIS A 196 2.50 -1.12 -24.90
CA HIS A 196 3.54 -0.71 -23.94
C HIS A 196 3.12 0.60 -23.28
N ALA A 197 2.47 1.50 -24.01
CA ALA A 197 1.85 2.69 -23.42
C ALA A 197 0.78 2.32 -22.37
N VAL A 198 -0.09 1.35 -22.64
CA VAL A 198 -1.09 0.84 -21.67
C VAL A 198 -0.41 0.24 -20.43
N ILE A 199 0.62 -0.59 -20.61
CA ILE A 199 1.38 -1.19 -19.50
C ILE A 199 2.08 -0.11 -18.66
N ASP A 200 2.83 0.79 -19.30
CA ASP A 200 3.65 1.79 -18.61
C ASP A 200 2.78 2.83 -17.86
N ARG A 201 1.60 3.14 -18.41
CA ARG A 201 0.63 4.04 -17.80
C ARG A 201 -0.08 3.40 -16.60
N TRP A 202 -0.63 2.19 -16.78
CA TRP A 202 -1.59 1.62 -15.82
C TRP A 202 -1.03 0.53 -14.92
N LEU A 203 -0.06 -0.23 -15.40
CA LEU A 203 0.48 -1.41 -14.69
C LEU A 203 1.86 -1.15 -14.09
N ALA A 204 2.55 -0.07 -14.47
CA ALA A 204 3.84 0.26 -13.87
C ALA A 204 3.78 0.41 -12.35
N ALA A 205 2.82 1.18 -11.81
CA ALA A 205 2.70 1.40 -10.38
C ALA A 205 2.33 0.12 -9.59
N PRO A 206 1.34 -0.69 -10.01
CA PRO A 206 1.11 -2.01 -9.43
C PRO A 206 2.34 -2.93 -9.44
N VAL A 207 3.05 -3.03 -10.56
CA VAL A 207 4.23 -3.89 -10.67
C VAL A 207 5.35 -3.42 -9.74
N VAL A 208 5.61 -2.12 -9.70
CA VAL A 208 6.66 -1.55 -8.84
C VAL A 208 6.31 -1.76 -7.37
N HIS A 209 5.04 -1.59 -6.98
CA HIS A 209 4.58 -1.90 -5.63
C HIS A 209 4.82 -3.37 -5.26
N GLU A 210 4.45 -4.30 -6.14
CA GLU A 210 4.64 -5.73 -5.93
C GLU A 210 6.13 -6.12 -5.84
N LEU A 211 6.99 -5.50 -6.66
CA LEU A 211 8.45 -5.66 -6.54
C LEU A 211 8.99 -5.05 -5.24
N SER A 212 8.33 -4.02 -4.71
CA SER A 212 8.73 -3.35 -3.45
C SER A 212 8.52 -4.21 -2.22
N HIS A 213 7.75 -5.29 -2.35
CA HIS A 213 7.71 -6.37 -1.38
C HIS A 213 8.94 -7.29 -1.42
N LEU A 214 9.92 -7.11 -2.30
CA LEU A 214 11.16 -7.89 -2.36
C LEU A 214 10.93 -9.42 -2.41
N SER A 215 11.95 -10.20 -2.03
CA SER A 215 11.97 -11.65 -2.09
C SER A 215 10.98 -12.32 -1.14
N ARG A 216 10.25 -13.33 -1.61
CA ARG A 216 9.38 -14.22 -0.81
C ARG A 216 10.05 -14.91 0.39
N ARG A 217 11.38 -14.94 0.41
CA ARG A 217 12.16 -15.60 1.48
C ARG A 217 12.38 -14.70 2.69
N ARG A 218 12.03 -13.41 2.62
CA ARG A 218 12.12 -12.51 3.77
C ARG A 218 10.99 -12.79 4.77
N ARG A 219 11.22 -12.35 6.01
CA ARG A 219 10.15 -12.21 7.00
C ARG A 219 9.54 -10.81 6.91
N PRO A 220 8.21 -10.66 6.75
CA PRO A 220 7.56 -9.36 6.69
C PRO A 220 7.52 -8.67 8.05
N LEU A 221 7.30 -7.35 8.01
CA LEU A 221 6.92 -6.60 9.20
C LEU A 221 5.47 -6.93 9.52
N GLU A 222 5.21 -7.42 10.73
CA GLU A 222 3.84 -7.72 11.18
C GLU A 222 3.17 -6.49 11.79
N PRO A 223 1.85 -6.28 11.59
CA PRO A 223 0.95 -7.06 10.72
C PRO A 223 1.15 -6.79 9.21
N PRO A 224 0.53 -7.56 8.30
CA PRO A 224 0.65 -7.36 6.85
C PRO A 224 0.42 -5.92 6.38
N TYR A 225 -0.44 -5.16 7.06
CA TYR A 225 -0.61 -3.72 6.82
C TYR A 225 0.71 -2.94 6.86
N LEU A 226 1.61 -3.22 7.80
CA LEU A 226 2.90 -2.53 7.88
C LEU A 226 3.87 -2.98 6.78
N ASP A 227 3.75 -4.21 6.31
CA ASP A 227 4.48 -4.68 5.14
C ASP A 227 4.05 -3.90 3.88
N GLU A 228 2.74 -3.70 3.70
CA GLU A 228 2.18 -2.84 2.64
C GLU A 228 2.62 -1.39 2.77
N CYS A 229 2.74 -0.87 3.99
CA CYS A 229 3.23 0.49 4.24
C CYS A 229 4.70 0.66 3.81
N VAL A 230 5.56 -0.30 4.15
CA VAL A 230 6.97 -0.28 3.77
C VAL A 230 7.11 -0.45 2.25
N ALA A 231 6.43 -1.44 1.66
CA ALA A 231 6.45 -1.67 0.21
C ALA A 231 5.86 -0.49 -0.55
N GLY A 232 4.77 0.11 -0.07
CA GLY A 232 4.17 1.32 -0.62
C GLY A 232 5.17 2.48 -0.68
N PHE A 233 5.84 2.78 0.43
CA PHE A 233 6.84 3.86 0.46
C PHE A 233 8.08 3.57 -0.39
N LEU A 234 8.60 2.34 -0.37
CA LEU A 234 9.70 1.95 -1.25
C LEU A 234 9.32 2.04 -2.73
N GLY A 235 8.07 1.71 -3.06
CA GLY A 235 7.48 1.90 -4.38
C GLY A 235 7.46 3.37 -4.80
N VAL A 236 7.10 4.29 -3.90
CA VAL A 236 7.18 5.74 -4.14
C VAL A 236 8.62 6.19 -4.38
N CYS A 237 9.59 5.72 -3.60
CA CYS A 237 11.00 6.04 -3.81
C CYS A 237 11.50 5.59 -5.20
N ALA A 238 10.99 4.47 -5.72
CA ALA A 238 11.33 3.97 -7.05
C ALA A 238 10.50 4.62 -8.17
N LEU A 239 9.24 4.95 -7.92
CA LEU A 239 8.31 5.56 -8.87
C LEU A 239 7.46 6.59 -8.12
N PRO A 240 7.88 7.87 -8.06
CA PRO A 240 7.12 8.90 -7.34
C PRO A 240 5.67 9.03 -7.81
N ALA A 241 5.43 8.79 -9.11
CA ALA A 241 4.10 8.77 -9.73
C ALA A 241 3.12 7.73 -9.15
N LEU A 242 3.62 6.76 -8.36
CA LEU A 242 2.79 5.80 -7.63
C LEU A 242 1.89 6.49 -6.59
N GLU A 243 2.43 7.49 -5.89
CA GLU A 243 1.68 8.33 -4.92
C GLU A 243 1.32 9.68 -5.53
N LEU A 244 2.19 10.24 -6.38
CA LEU A 244 2.14 11.61 -6.88
C LEU A 244 2.17 11.63 -8.42
N PRO A 245 1.08 11.26 -9.12
CA PRO A 245 1.02 11.34 -10.57
C PRO A 245 1.33 12.77 -11.05
N ALA A 246 2.04 12.92 -12.16
CA ALA A 246 2.29 14.24 -12.71
C ALA A 246 0.97 14.93 -13.12
N PRO A 247 0.92 16.27 -13.16
CA PRO A 247 -0.29 16.99 -13.57
C PRO A 247 -0.83 16.51 -14.92
N GLY A 248 -2.12 16.17 -14.96
CA GLY A 248 -2.78 15.64 -16.15
C GLY A 248 -2.52 14.15 -16.45
N GLU A 249 -1.60 13.50 -15.73
CA GLU A 249 -1.45 12.05 -15.79
C GLU A 249 -2.47 11.34 -14.89
N ARG A 250 -2.79 10.11 -15.28
CA ARG A 250 -3.60 9.17 -14.49
C ARG A 250 -2.77 7.90 -14.37
N GLY A 251 -2.62 7.38 -13.16
CA GLY A 251 -1.82 6.17 -12.94
C GLY A 251 -1.23 5.98 -11.55
N GLY A 252 -1.60 6.83 -10.57
CA GLY A 252 -1.28 6.59 -9.17
C GLY A 252 -2.07 5.42 -8.60
N LEU A 253 -1.54 4.80 -7.55
CA LEU A 253 -2.27 3.82 -6.76
C LEU A 253 -3.16 4.56 -5.76
N PHE A 254 -4.46 4.27 -5.79
CA PHE A 254 -5.48 4.86 -4.91
C PHE A 254 -5.07 4.88 -3.45
N MET A 255 -4.54 3.77 -2.96
CA MET A 255 -4.18 3.61 -1.55
C MET A 255 -2.82 4.17 -1.17
N ALA A 256 -1.99 4.59 -2.13
CA ALA A 256 -0.60 4.92 -1.88
C ALA A 256 -0.39 5.98 -0.78
N PRO A 257 -1.16 7.09 -0.70
CA PRO A 257 -0.94 8.11 0.33
C PRO A 257 -1.17 7.60 1.77
N TRP A 258 -2.05 6.63 1.97
CA TRP A 258 -2.29 6.04 3.29
C TRP A 258 -1.17 5.09 3.71
N PHE A 259 -0.64 4.29 2.79
CA PHE A 259 0.46 3.37 3.06
C PHE A 259 1.81 4.07 3.15
N ALA A 260 2.11 4.91 2.16
CA ALA A 260 3.41 5.54 2.00
C ALA A 260 3.74 6.48 3.17
N GLN A 261 2.75 7.13 3.79
CA GLN A 261 3.01 7.99 4.96
C GLN A 261 3.56 7.21 6.17
N VAL A 262 3.08 5.98 6.40
CA VAL A 262 3.59 5.13 7.49
C VAL A 262 4.99 4.64 7.15
N GLY A 263 5.23 4.15 5.93
CA GLY A 263 6.57 3.75 5.49
C GLY A 263 7.57 4.92 5.53
N ARG A 264 7.14 6.12 5.14
CA ARG A 264 7.94 7.37 5.24
C ARG A 264 8.29 7.71 6.68
N ALA A 265 7.32 7.61 7.60
CA ALA A 265 7.57 7.84 9.02
C ALA A 265 8.56 6.82 9.59
N ILE A 266 8.44 5.54 9.22
CA ILE A 266 9.40 4.49 9.61
C ILE A 266 10.80 4.87 9.12
N ALA A 267 10.95 5.19 7.83
CA ALA A 267 12.24 5.60 7.26
C ALA A 267 12.81 6.88 7.88
N ALA A 268 11.97 7.81 8.31
CA ALA A 268 12.39 9.02 9.03
C ALA A 268 12.98 8.68 10.40
N VAL A 269 12.36 7.75 11.14
CA VAL A 269 12.78 7.34 12.48
C VAL A 269 14.00 6.41 12.45
N VAL A 270 13.98 5.35 11.63
CA VAL A 270 15.02 4.30 11.64
C VAL A 270 16.08 4.48 10.56
N GLY A 271 15.84 5.36 9.60
CA GLY A 271 16.66 5.54 8.40
C GLY A 271 16.24 4.60 7.26
N LEU A 272 16.32 5.11 6.03
CA LEU A 272 15.93 4.37 4.82
C LEU A 272 16.77 3.10 4.59
N ALA A 273 18.11 3.17 4.72
CA ALA A 273 18.97 2.01 4.50
C ALA A 273 18.76 0.89 5.53
N PRO A 274 18.72 1.16 6.86
CA PRO A 274 18.33 0.15 7.85
C PRO A 274 16.95 -0.46 7.59
N MET A 275 15.95 0.35 7.23
CA MET A 275 14.62 -0.13 6.86
C MET A 275 14.68 -1.10 5.66
N ILE A 276 15.40 -0.75 4.59
CA ILE A 276 15.57 -1.62 3.40
C ILE A 276 16.29 -2.92 3.78
N ARG A 277 17.31 -2.89 4.63
CA ARG A 277 18.02 -4.09 5.09
C ARG A 277 17.14 -5.01 5.92
N ALA A 278 16.32 -4.45 6.81
CA ALA A 278 15.33 -5.21 7.57
C ALA A 278 14.26 -5.80 6.66
N HIS A 279 13.69 -4.98 5.77
CA HIS A 279 12.71 -5.42 4.78
C HIS A 279 13.29 -6.50 3.87
N ALA A 280 14.55 -6.43 3.43
CA ALA A 280 15.17 -7.49 2.63
C ALA A 280 15.50 -8.78 3.43
N GLY A 281 15.22 -8.81 4.74
CA GLY A 281 15.59 -9.91 5.64
C GLY A 281 17.09 -10.06 5.88
N VAL A 282 17.88 -9.02 5.58
CA VAL A 282 19.33 -8.98 5.92
C VAL A 282 19.51 -8.74 7.41
N GLU A 283 18.62 -7.96 8.03
CA GLU A 283 18.57 -7.73 9.47
C GLU A 283 17.19 -8.07 10.03
N PRO A 284 17.09 -8.51 11.29
CA PRO A 284 15.79 -8.65 11.93
C PRO A 284 15.19 -7.28 12.23
N TRP A 285 13.88 -7.11 12.00
CA TRP A 285 13.16 -5.88 12.35
C TRP A 285 13.37 -5.43 13.81
N ALA A 286 13.51 -6.37 14.74
CA ALA A 286 13.76 -6.07 16.15
C ALA A 286 15.10 -5.35 16.43
N ALA A 287 16.08 -5.43 15.51
CA ALA A 287 17.34 -4.70 15.62
C ALA A 287 17.29 -3.29 15.03
N VAL A 288 16.26 -2.98 14.23
CA VAL A 288 16.10 -1.71 13.52
C VAL A 288 15.01 -0.84 14.14
N LEU A 289 13.93 -1.45 14.63
CA LEU A 289 12.82 -0.73 15.24
C LEU A 289 13.17 -0.26 16.67
N PRO A 290 12.58 0.87 17.12
CA PRO A 290 12.59 1.25 18.52
C PRO A 290 12.11 0.13 19.45
N ALA A 291 12.68 0.07 20.65
CA ALA A 291 12.39 -0.98 21.62
C ALA A 291 10.88 -1.07 21.94
N GLY A 292 10.35 -2.30 21.96
CA GLY A 292 8.94 -2.57 22.28
C GLY A 292 7.94 -2.29 21.15
N LEU A 293 8.36 -1.65 20.05
CA LEU A 293 7.46 -1.27 18.96
C LEU A 293 6.93 -2.49 18.18
N GLY A 294 7.80 -3.43 17.82
CA GLY A 294 7.41 -4.64 17.08
C GLY A 294 6.27 -5.43 17.75
N PRO A 295 6.41 -5.83 19.03
CA PRO A 295 5.32 -6.48 19.77
C PRO A 295 4.06 -5.63 19.90
N THR A 296 4.21 -4.31 20.07
CA THR A 296 3.07 -3.37 20.14
C THR A 296 2.27 -3.37 18.85
N TRP A 297 2.94 -3.25 17.70
CA TRP A 297 2.28 -3.29 16.40
C TRP A 297 1.63 -4.64 16.11
N ALA A 298 2.27 -5.76 16.46
CA ALA A 298 1.66 -7.07 16.34
C ALA A 298 0.36 -7.19 17.16
N ALA A 299 0.36 -6.66 18.40
CA ALA A 299 -0.83 -6.62 19.24
C ALA A 299 -1.93 -5.72 18.64
N LEU A 300 -1.58 -4.51 18.20
CA LEU A 300 -2.54 -3.58 17.55
C LEU A 300 -3.18 -4.20 16.30
N GLY A 301 -2.41 -4.91 15.49
CA GLY A 301 -2.92 -5.58 14.29
C GLY A 301 -3.88 -6.71 14.62
N TRP A 302 -3.56 -7.47 15.68
CA TRP A 302 -4.45 -8.49 16.19
C TRP A 302 -5.74 -7.90 16.76
N ASP A 303 -5.65 -6.89 17.60
CA ASP A 303 -6.82 -6.20 18.17
C ASP A 303 -7.71 -5.59 17.06
N GLY A 304 -7.11 -5.01 16.02
CA GLY A 304 -7.82 -4.51 14.84
C GLY A 304 -8.56 -5.62 14.08
N TYR A 305 -7.93 -6.78 13.93
CA TYR A 305 -8.61 -7.96 13.39
C TYR A 305 -9.77 -8.41 14.29
N LEU A 306 -9.56 -8.52 15.61
CA LEU A 306 -10.61 -8.95 16.54
C LEU A 306 -11.82 -7.99 16.53
N ALA A 307 -11.58 -6.68 16.38
CA ALA A 307 -12.63 -5.67 16.36
C ALA A 307 -13.45 -5.69 15.06
N SER A 308 -12.79 -5.85 13.91
CA SER A 308 -13.45 -5.76 12.59
C SER A 308 -13.92 -7.11 12.05
N ARG A 309 -13.21 -8.18 12.41
CA ARG A 309 -13.32 -9.52 11.81
C ARG A 309 -13.31 -9.49 10.27
N GLY A 310 -12.60 -8.50 9.70
CA GLY A 310 -12.53 -8.29 8.26
C GLY A 310 -11.83 -9.44 7.55
N VAL A 311 -12.29 -9.75 6.33
CA VAL A 311 -11.65 -10.79 5.49
C VAL A 311 -10.23 -10.37 5.06
N HIS A 312 -9.99 -9.08 4.90
CA HIS A 312 -8.68 -8.54 4.54
C HIS A 312 -7.85 -8.27 5.80
N PHE A 313 -6.62 -8.79 5.88
CA PHE A 313 -5.66 -8.47 6.95
C PHE A 313 -5.07 -7.05 6.89
N LEU A 314 -5.78 -6.17 6.18
CA LEU A 314 -5.46 -4.81 5.84
C LEU A 314 -6.57 -3.87 6.37
N GLY A 315 -7.22 -4.23 7.47
CA GLY A 315 -8.38 -3.50 8.02
C GLY A 315 -8.09 -2.03 8.38
N ASP A 316 -6.82 -1.68 8.60
CA ASP A 316 -6.37 -0.34 8.98
C ASP A 316 -5.85 0.51 7.82
N ASN A 317 -6.11 0.10 6.58
CA ASN A 317 -5.70 0.80 5.36
C ASN A 317 -6.00 2.30 5.33
N PHE A 318 -6.99 2.74 6.11
CA PHE A 318 -7.49 4.11 6.14
C PHE A 318 -7.29 4.80 7.49
N HIS A 319 -6.65 4.13 8.45
CA HIS A 319 -6.48 4.59 9.83
C HIS A 319 -5.02 4.49 10.28
N PRO A 320 -4.09 5.26 9.66
CA PRO A 320 -2.66 5.16 9.95
C PRO A 320 -2.28 5.71 11.33
N GLU A 321 -3.12 6.53 11.97
CA GLU A 321 -2.78 7.30 13.16
C GLU A 321 -2.25 6.48 14.34
N PRO A 322 -2.89 5.36 14.78
CA PRO A 322 -2.37 4.58 15.91
C PRO A 322 -0.95 4.04 15.65
N TRP A 323 -0.69 3.60 14.41
CA TRP A 323 0.61 3.07 13.98
C TRP A 323 1.70 4.14 14.05
N LEU A 324 1.39 5.34 13.56
CA LEU A 324 2.27 6.50 13.57
C LEU A 324 2.55 6.97 15.01
N LYS A 325 1.53 7.08 15.87
CA LYS A 325 1.73 7.46 17.28
C LYS A 325 2.60 6.47 18.02
N ALA A 326 2.34 5.16 17.86
CA ALA A 326 3.17 4.12 18.47
C ALA A 326 4.65 4.26 18.04
N LEU A 327 4.90 4.51 16.75
CA LEU A 327 6.25 4.72 16.21
C LEU A 327 6.95 5.91 16.87
N TYR A 328 6.34 7.10 16.85
CA TYR A 328 6.97 8.30 17.39
C TYR A 328 7.12 8.25 18.92
N LEU A 329 6.15 7.69 19.64
CA LEU A 329 6.25 7.49 21.08
C LEU A 329 7.38 6.50 21.43
N ALA A 330 7.50 5.39 20.71
CA ALA A 330 8.58 4.44 20.91
C ALA A 330 9.95 5.04 20.58
N ALA A 331 10.06 5.80 19.48
CA ALA A 331 11.28 6.53 19.12
C ALA A 331 11.71 7.54 20.19
N ALA A 332 10.75 8.17 20.86
CA ALA A 332 10.98 9.09 21.97
C ALA A 332 11.22 8.39 23.32
N GLY A 333 11.16 7.04 23.40
CA GLY A 333 11.23 6.30 24.66
C GLY A 333 10.04 6.54 25.59
N ALA A 334 8.90 6.98 25.03
CA ALA A 334 7.69 7.40 25.73
C ALA A 334 6.47 6.50 25.42
N LEU A 335 6.71 5.30 24.90
CA LEU A 335 5.64 4.35 24.61
C LEU A 335 4.89 3.98 25.91
N PRO A 336 3.55 4.10 25.97
CA PRO A 336 2.78 3.70 27.13
C PRO A 336 3.01 2.22 27.50
N ALA A 337 2.87 1.89 28.78
CA ALA A 337 2.99 0.50 29.26
C ALA A 337 1.93 -0.43 28.64
N ARG A 338 0.78 0.12 28.24
CA ARG A 338 -0.30 -0.58 27.51
C ARG A 338 -0.69 0.27 26.30
N PRO A 339 0.02 0.15 25.17
CA PRO A 339 -0.22 0.96 23.99
C PRO A 339 -1.31 0.33 23.11
N ASP A 340 -2.52 0.18 23.66
CA ASP A 340 -3.69 -0.25 22.87
C ASP A 340 -4.21 0.88 21.97
N ARG A 341 -5.12 0.54 21.04
CA ARG A 341 -5.68 1.49 20.08
C ARG A 341 -6.30 2.71 20.77
N ALA A 342 -7.15 2.50 21.77
CA ALA A 342 -7.86 3.57 22.45
C ALA A 342 -6.89 4.53 23.16
N THR A 343 -5.85 3.98 23.79
CA THR A 343 -4.79 4.75 24.46
C THR A 343 -4.02 5.59 23.46
N LEU A 344 -3.64 5.04 22.30
CA LEU A 344 -2.92 5.77 21.27
C LEU A 344 -3.79 6.84 20.61
N GLU A 345 -5.05 6.53 20.28
CA GLU A 345 -5.99 7.50 19.71
C GLU A 345 -6.23 8.69 20.66
N ALA A 346 -6.38 8.43 21.97
CA ALA A 346 -6.53 9.47 22.98
C ALA A 346 -5.24 10.28 23.25
N PHE A 347 -4.06 9.77 22.89
CA PHE A 347 -2.80 10.46 23.14
C PHE A 347 -2.66 11.71 22.25
N PRO A 348 -2.49 12.92 22.82
CA PRO A 348 -2.40 14.13 22.01
C PRO A 348 -1.06 14.19 21.26
N TRP A 349 -1.11 14.44 19.95
CA TRP A 349 0.07 14.61 19.11
C TRP A 349 1.02 15.70 19.63
N SER A 350 0.47 16.77 20.20
CA SER A 350 1.26 17.86 20.78
C SER A 350 2.07 17.48 22.02
N ALA A 351 1.78 16.35 22.66
CA ALA A 351 2.54 15.83 23.79
C ALA A 351 3.64 14.82 23.41
N ILE A 352 3.74 14.43 22.14
CA ILE A 352 4.79 13.51 21.68
C ILE A 352 6.12 14.27 21.61
N PRO A 353 7.17 13.85 22.34
CA PRO A 353 8.47 14.50 22.27
C PRO A 353 9.06 14.40 20.85
N CYS A 354 9.54 15.52 20.32
CA CYS A 354 10.07 15.59 18.96
C CYS A 354 11.47 16.23 18.96
N ALA A 355 12.32 15.77 18.04
CA ALA A 355 13.57 16.45 17.71
C ALA A 355 13.30 17.73 16.89
N ALA A 356 14.36 18.46 16.55
CA ALA A 356 14.27 19.56 15.60
C ALA A 356 13.87 19.05 14.19
N PRO A 357 13.13 19.83 13.39
CA PRO A 357 12.79 19.47 12.01
C PRO A 357 14.03 19.26 11.13
N THR A 358 13.89 18.37 10.17
CA THR A 358 14.89 18.04 9.15
C THR A 358 14.33 18.25 7.74
N GLU A 359 15.17 18.20 6.70
CA GLU A 359 14.70 18.28 5.30
C GLU A 359 13.69 17.16 4.97
N ARG A 360 13.83 15.97 5.58
CA ARG A 360 12.86 14.88 5.42
C ARG A 360 11.47 15.21 5.97
N ASP A 361 11.41 16.04 7.01
CA ASP A 361 10.13 16.54 7.53
C ASP A 361 9.49 17.56 6.57
N VAL A 362 10.30 18.30 5.81
CA VAL A 362 9.80 19.19 4.74
C VAL A 362 9.28 18.35 3.57
N GLU A 363 10.02 17.33 3.13
CA GLU A 363 9.58 16.37 2.11
C GLU A 363 8.30 15.62 2.53
N GLY A 364 8.17 15.30 3.82
CA GLY A 364 6.96 14.71 4.38
C GLY A 364 5.75 15.64 4.33
N LEU A 365 5.94 16.93 4.66
CA LEU A 365 4.89 17.94 4.50
C LEU A 365 4.52 18.14 3.02
N ALA A 366 5.51 18.19 2.12
CA ALA A 366 5.26 18.30 0.68
C ALA A 366 4.40 17.13 0.16
N ALA A 367 4.74 15.89 0.53
CA ALA A 367 3.91 14.74 0.17
C ALA A 367 2.48 14.83 0.74
N ALA A 368 2.33 15.29 1.98
CA ALA A 368 1.03 15.49 2.59
C ALA A 368 0.18 16.57 1.91
N LEU A 369 0.81 17.67 1.47
CA LEU A 369 0.17 18.74 0.68
C LEU A 369 -0.18 18.26 -0.73
N HIS A 370 0.69 17.49 -1.37
CA HIS A 370 0.41 16.90 -2.69
C HIS A 370 -0.73 15.89 -2.62
N ALA A 371 -0.84 15.11 -1.54
CA ALA A 371 -1.95 14.19 -1.34
C ALA A 371 -3.32 14.91 -1.36
N ALA A 372 -3.37 16.18 -0.94
CA ALA A 372 -4.56 17.03 -1.01
C ALA A 372 -4.92 17.48 -2.45
N CYS A 373 -4.02 17.27 -3.41
CA CYS A 373 -4.18 17.54 -4.84
C CYS A 373 -4.59 16.29 -5.64
N LEU A 374 -4.77 15.14 -4.98
CA LEU A 374 -5.15 13.90 -5.66
C LEU A 374 -6.63 13.87 -6.01
N GLU A 375 -6.90 13.40 -7.22
CA GLU A 375 -8.25 13.28 -7.78
C GLU A 375 -8.54 11.81 -8.09
N PRO A 376 -9.17 11.07 -7.17
CA PRO A 376 -9.61 9.72 -7.46
C PRO A 376 -10.84 9.75 -8.39
N GLU A 377 -10.83 8.91 -9.41
CA GLU A 377 -11.91 8.72 -10.37
C GLU A 377 -12.21 7.22 -10.54
N LEU A 378 -13.47 6.90 -10.83
CA LEU A 378 -13.87 5.56 -11.21
C LEU A 378 -14.20 5.54 -12.71
N VAL A 379 -13.32 4.97 -13.53
CA VAL A 379 -13.50 4.86 -14.98
C VAL A 379 -13.87 3.42 -15.29
N ALA A 380 -15.11 3.17 -15.74
CA ALA A 380 -15.61 1.82 -16.04
C ALA A 380 -15.42 0.83 -14.87
N SER A 381 -15.69 1.28 -13.64
CA SER A 381 -15.49 0.51 -12.39
C SER A 381 -14.03 0.26 -11.98
N THR A 382 -13.08 0.91 -12.65
CA THR A 382 -11.66 0.87 -12.29
C THR A 382 -11.21 2.16 -11.62
N TRP A 383 -10.43 2.01 -10.56
CA TRP A 383 -9.79 3.12 -9.86
C TRP A 383 -8.72 3.78 -10.72
N ARG A 384 -8.81 5.10 -10.86
CA ARG A 384 -7.80 5.96 -11.46
C ARG A 384 -7.48 7.06 -10.46
N VAL A 385 -6.21 7.40 -10.32
CA VAL A 385 -5.78 8.56 -9.53
C VAL A 385 -5.03 9.49 -10.44
N GLY A 386 -5.58 10.70 -10.58
CA GLY A 386 -4.92 11.83 -11.20
C GLY A 386 -4.44 12.85 -10.17
N CYS A 387 -3.90 13.94 -10.67
CA CYS A 387 -3.46 15.07 -9.86
C CYS A 387 -3.95 16.39 -10.49
N GLY A 388 -4.55 17.25 -9.68
CA GLY A 388 -5.09 18.55 -10.05
C GLY A 388 -5.06 19.52 -8.86
N PRO A 389 -5.42 20.80 -9.04
CA PRO A 389 -5.49 21.75 -7.93
C PRO A 389 -6.38 21.23 -6.80
N ALA A 390 -5.98 21.46 -5.54
CA ALA A 390 -6.79 21.06 -4.40
C ALA A 390 -8.23 21.60 -4.51
N ARG A 391 -9.21 20.70 -4.42
CA ARG A 391 -10.65 21.00 -4.63
C ARG A 391 -11.23 22.03 -3.64
N ALA A 392 -10.54 22.25 -2.53
CA ALA A 392 -10.91 23.17 -1.46
C ALA A 392 -9.65 23.57 -0.68
N PRO A 393 -9.71 24.58 0.20
CA PRO A 393 -8.57 24.95 1.04
C PRO A 393 -7.98 23.75 1.78
N VAL A 394 -6.66 23.63 1.81
CA VAL A 394 -5.97 22.59 2.57
C VAL A 394 -5.71 23.10 3.99
N ILE A 395 -6.02 22.28 4.98
CA ILE A 395 -5.81 22.57 6.40
C ILE A 395 -4.62 21.78 6.88
N VAL A 396 -3.61 22.48 7.37
CA VAL A 396 -2.50 21.89 8.14
C VAL A 396 -2.83 22.13 9.62
N ASP A 397 -3.36 21.10 10.27
CA ASP A 397 -3.69 21.11 11.69
C ASP A 397 -2.47 20.65 12.48
N LEU A 398 -1.80 21.62 13.11
CA LEU A 398 -0.54 21.36 13.83
C LEU A 398 -0.81 20.70 15.18
N GLU A 399 -1.99 20.85 15.78
CA GLU A 399 -2.33 20.19 17.05
C GLU A 399 -2.59 18.70 16.86
N ARG A 400 -3.20 18.33 15.73
CA ARG A 400 -3.48 16.94 15.35
C ARG A 400 -2.43 16.33 14.42
N CYS A 401 -1.38 17.07 14.09
CA CYS A 401 -0.34 16.67 13.12
C CYS A 401 -0.92 16.10 11.82
N VAL A 402 -1.91 16.77 11.22
CA VAL A 402 -2.59 16.27 10.01
C VAL A 402 -2.74 17.35 8.95
N VAL A 403 -2.53 16.95 7.70
CA VAL A 403 -2.87 17.70 6.49
C VAL A 403 -4.12 17.07 5.87
N ARG A 404 -5.12 17.89 5.56
CA ARG A 404 -6.38 17.43 4.95
C ARG A 404 -7.01 18.52 4.09
N VAL A 405 -7.85 18.11 3.15
CA VAL A 405 -8.70 19.02 2.38
C VAL A 405 -9.89 19.47 3.24
N ALA A 406 -10.19 20.78 3.27
CA ALA A 406 -11.39 21.30 3.91
C ALA A 406 -12.65 20.91 3.15
N GLY A 407 -13.77 20.77 3.86
CA GLY A 407 -15.06 20.39 3.26
C GLY A 407 -15.30 18.87 3.22
N PRO A 408 -16.31 18.41 2.45
CA PRO A 408 -16.69 17.01 2.43
C PRO A 408 -15.59 16.13 1.82
N LYS A 409 -15.55 14.86 2.24
CA LYS A 409 -14.74 13.82 1.57
C LYS A 409 -15.17 13.67 0.12
N HIS A 410 -14.26 13.18 -0.73
CA HIS A 410 -14.63 12.80 -2.08
C HIS A 410 -15.66 11.66 -2.03
N PRO A 411 -16.62 11.58 -2.96
CA PRO A 411 -17.57 10.46 -3.00
C PRO A 411 -16.89 9.08 -3.09
N LEU A 412 -15.70 9.03 -3.70
CA LEU A 412 -14.91 7.80 -3.84
C LEU A 412 -13.91 7.57 -2.71
N GLU A 413 -13.71 8.54 -1.80
CA GLU A 413 -12.88 8.34 -0.61
C GLU A 413 -13.70 7.53 0.41
N PRO A 414 -13.21 6.37 0.91
CA PRO A 414 -13.93 5.62 1.96
C PRO A 414 -13.94 6.41 3.27
N VAL A 415 -12.82 7.04 3.62
CA VAL A 415 -12.69 8.02 4.70
C VAL A 415 -12.04 9.30 4.16
N PRO A 416 -12.26 10.47 4.78
CA PRO A 416 -11.55 11.68 4.39
C PRO A 416 -10.03 11.46 4.42
N LEU A 417 -9.34 11.80 3.34
CA LEU A 417 -7.88 11.67 3.30
C LEU A 417 -7.24 12.60 4.34
N ALA A 418 -6.48 11.98 5.24
CA ALA A 418 -5.74 12.60 6.31
C ALA A 418 -4.30 12.07 6.25
N VAL A 419 -3.35 12.96 5.98
CA VAL A 419 -1.94 12.61 5.87
C VAL A 419 -1.15 13.29 6.98
N LEU A 420 -0.20 12.58 7.58
CA LEU A 420 0.63 13.10 8.64
C LEU A 420 1.32 14.41 8.24
N CYS A 421 1.09 15.48 9.02
CA CYS A 421 2.03 16.60 9.12
C CYS A 421 3.17 16.16 10.04
N PRO A 422 4.44 16.14 9.59
CA PRO A 422 5.54 15.62 10.40
C PRO A 422 5.61 16.25 11.81
N PRO A 423 5.61 15.44 12.89
CA PRO A 423 5.53 15.95 14.25
C PRO A 423 6.62 16.94 14.66
N PRO A 424 7.91 16.77 14.26
CA PRO A 424 8.94 17.78 14.49
C PRO A 424 8.58 19.15 13.92
N LEU A 425 8.09 19.16 12.67
CA LEU A 425 7.70 20.39 11.99
C LEU A 425 6.49 21.05 12.66
N ALA A 426 5.48 20.26 12.99
CA ALA A 426 4.31 20.73 13.70
C ALA A 426 4.69 21.32 15.08
N ALA A 427 5.61 20.69 15.81
CA ALA A 427 6.10 21.18 17.09
C ALA A 427 6.83 22.52 16.96
N ALA A 428 7.70 22.67 15.96
CA ALA A 428 8.41 23.93 15.70
C ALA A 428 7.44 25.09 15.36
N LEU A 429 6.43 24.82 14.52
CA LEU A 429 5.43 25.82 14.16
C LEU A 429 4.51 26.19 15.34
N ARG A 430 4.15 25.22 16.20
CA ARG A 430 3.44 25.49 17.46
C ARG A 430 4.26 26.35 18.41
N ALA A 431 5.56 26.10 18.52
CA ALA A 431 6.46 26.93 19.32
C ALA A 431 6.56 28.37 18.78
N ALA A 432 6.38 28.57 17.47
CA ALA A 432 6.27 29.89 16.83
C ALA A 432 4.89 30.54 16.98
N GLY A 433 3.94 29.90 17.67
CA GLY A 433 2.60 30.45 17.95
C GLY A 433 1.53 30.07 16.92
N HIS A 434 1.84 29.21 15.94
CA HIS A 434 0.86 28.73 14.97
C HIS A 434 0.15 27.47 15.46
N ARG A 435 -1.17 27.38 15.27
CA ARG A 435 -1.94 26.17 15.61
C ARG A 435 -2.54 25.46 14.40
N ARG A 436 -2.99 26.24 13.43
CA ARG A 436 -3.61 25.75 12.21
C ARG A 436 -3.31 26.70 11.07
N LEU A 437 -2.93 26.13 9.94
CA LEU A 437 -2.63 26.87 8.72
C LEU A 437 -3.67 26.52 7.66
N ARG A 438 -3.99 27.51 6.82
CA ARG A 438 -4.82 27.35 5.63
C ARG A 438 -3.95 27.57 4.40
N VAL A 439 -3.97 26.62 3.48
CA VAL A 439 -3.30 26.73 2.17
C VAL A 439 -4.38 26.82 1.08
N ALA A 440 -4.52 27.97 0.43
CA ALA A 440 -5.48 28.16 -0.65
C ALA A 440 -5.11 29.36 -1.56
N PRO A 441 -5.13 29.21 -2.89
CA PRO A 441 -5.24 27.95 -3.64
C PRO A 441 -4.05 27.02 -3.34
N LEU A 442 -4.07 25.79 -3.86
CA LEU A 442 -2.89 24.93 -3.90
C LEU A 442 -2.90 24.16 -5.23
N ALA A 443 -1.97 24.52 -6.10
CA ALA A 443 -1.71 23.80 -7.35
C ALA A 443 -0.62 22.71 -7.13
N PRO A 444 -0.63 21.59 -7.88
CA PRO A 444 0.35 20.52 -7.71
C PRO A 444 1.81 20.95 -7.88
N ASP A 445 2.08 21.83 -8.85
CA ASP A 445 3.41 22.37 -9.16
C ASP A 445 3.92 23.37 -8.10
N ALA A 446 3.03 23.87 -7.26
CA ALA A 446 3.33 24.81 -6.17
C ALA A 446 3.61 24.13 -4.81
N VAL A 447 3.42 22.81 -4.69
CA VAL A 447 3.46 22.10 -3.41
C VAL A 447 4.82 22.21 -2.70
N GLU A 448 5.91 22.01 -3.43
CA GLU A 448 7.27 22.04 -2.86
C GLU A 448 7.62 23.43 -2.31
N GLU A 449 7.22 24.49 -3.04
CA GLU A 449 7.43 25.87 -2.60
C GLU A 449 6.60 26.19 -1.35
N ALA A 450 5.32 25.80 -1.35
CA ALA A 450 4.43 25.98 -0.20
C ALA A 450 4.95 25.24 1.04
N ALA A 451 5.41 24.00 0.89
CA ALA A 451 5.98 23.21 1.98
C ALA A 451 7.22 23.87 2.58
N ARG A 452 8.14 24.37 1.75
CA ARG A 452 9.34 25.10 2.20
C ARG A 452 9.00 26.41 2.90
N ALA A 453 8.04 27.17 2.39
CA ALA A 453 7.59 28.41 3.02
C ALA A 453 6.96 28.17 4.41
N ILE A 454 6.10 27.15 4.52
CA ILE A 454 5.53 26.69 5.81
C ILE A 454 6.66 26.28 6.74
N ALA A 455 7.60 25.46 6.28
CA ALA A 455 8.68 24.96 7.13
C ALA A 455 9.62 26.05 7.64
N ALA A 456 9.82 27.12 6.86
CA ALA A 456 10.58 28.29 7.27
C ALA A 456 9.83 29.20 8.26
N GLY A 457 8.55 28.92 8.57
CA GLY A 457 7.72 29.75 9.45
C GLY A 457 7.36 31.11 8.84
N ILE A 458 7.47 31.26 7.52
CA ILE A 458 7.14 32.51 6.83
C ILE A 458 5.62 32.51 6.60
N ILE A 459 4.88 33.06 7.57
CA ILE A 459 3.41 33.03 7.58
C ILE A 459 2.88 34.41 8.02
N PRO A 460 2.08 35.11 7.20
CA PRO A 460 1.55 34.69 5.90
C PRO A 460 2.60 34.68 4.78
N ALA A 461 2.39 33.84 3.77
CA ALA A 461 3.21 33.79 2.55
C ALA A 461 2.37 33.39 1.34
N SER A 462 2.82 33.75 0.14
CA SER A 462 2.14 33.38 -1.11
C SER A 462 3.12 33.31 -2.27
N GLY A 463 2.79 32.49 -3.25
CA GLY A 463 3.50 32.38 -4.52
C GLY A 463 2.53 32.02 -5.66
N PRO A 464 3.04 31.81 -6.88
CA PRO A 464 2.21 31.36 -8.00
C PRO A 464 1.52 30.03 -7.67
N GLY A 465 0.19 30.01 -7.68
CA GLY A 465 -0.58 28.78 -7.44
C GLY A 465 -0.75 28.39 -5.97
N TRP A 466 -0.27 29.19 -5.01
CA TRP A 466 -0.45 28.92 -3.59
C TRP A 466 -0.48 30.17 -2.69
N ALA A 467 -1.22 30.10 -1.59
CA ALA A 467 -1.14 31.07 -0.50
C ALA A 467 -1.32 30.37 0.85
N VAL A 468 -0.56 30.77 1.85
CA VAL A 468 -0.59 30.24 3.22
C VAL A 468 -0.91 31.36 4.19
N ASP A 469 -1.97 31.18 4.97
CA ASP A 469 -2.39 32.09 6.04
C ASP A 469 -2.66 31.33 7.34
N VAL A 470 -2.69 32.06 8.45
CA VAL A 470 -3.18 31.52 9.73
C VAL A 470 -4.68 31.27 9.62
N ALA A 471 -5.14 30.08 9.99
CA ALA A 471 -6.57 29.78 10.04
C ALA A 471 -7.19 30.40 11.31
N LEU A 472 -7.93 31.51 11.15
CA LEU A 472 -8.43 32.32 12.26
C LEU A 472 -9.67 31.76 12.99
N HIS A 473 -10.34 30.73 12.46
CA HIS A 473 -11.58 30.20 13.04
C HIS A 473 -11.65 28.67 13.08
N ASP A 474 -12.17 28.14 14.20
CA ASP A 474 -12.72 26.80 14.34
C ASP A 474 -14.09 26.72 13.63
N ASP A 475 -14.12 26.89 12.32
CA ASP A 475 -15.28 26.46 11.53
C ASP A 475 -15.32 24.92 11.44
N GLU A 476 -15.30 24.27 12.60
CA GLU A 476 -15.64 22.86 12.81
C GLU A 476 -17.17 22.65 12.80
N ARG A 477 -17.98 23.70 12.57
CA ARG A 477 -19.46 23.60 12.51
C ARG A 477 -20.00 22.69 11.39
N GLY A 478 -19.13 22.10 10.57
CA GLY A 478 -19.48 21.02 9.63
C GLY A 478 -18.95 19.63 9.99
N PHE A 479 -18.24 19.44 11.13
CA PHE A 479 -17.41 18.25 11.37
C PHE A 479 -17.64 17.53 12.71
N SER A 480 -18.65 17.93 13.48
CA SER A 480 -19.02 17.20 14.71
C SER A 480 -19.80 15.92 14.38
N SER A 481 -19.21 14.78 14.74
CA SER A 481 -19.76 13.42 14.76
C SER A 481 -20.31 12.86 13.44
N TYR A 482 -19.49 12.05 12.77
CA TYR A 482 -19.99 10.88 12.04
C TYR A 482 -19.45 9.61 12.72
N PRO A 483 -20.32 8.60 12.99
CA PRO A 483 -19.95 7.36 13.66
C PRO A 483 -18.97 6.51 12.84
#